data_AF-A0A6J3KB84-F1
#
_entry.id   AF-A0A6J3KB84-F1
#
_cell.length_a   1.000
_cell.length_b   1.000
_cell.length_c   1.000
_cell.angle_alpha   90.00
_cell.angle_beta   90.00
_cell.angle_gamma   90.00
#
_symmetry.space_group_name_H-M   'P 1'
#
loop_
_entity.id
_entity.type
_entity.pdbx_description
1 polymer ?
#
loop_
_entity_poly.entity_id
_entity_poly.type
_entity_poly.pdbx_seq_one_letter_code
_entity_poly.pdbx_strand_id
1 'polypeptide(L)' 'MYAIQNTVRKVPRLLNVCQNQRRTLLATPPRVRIPFAEKVAFGMAIWIGVMGVPLYISCNVNKYNAQKRG' A
#
# COMPACT_ATOMS: atom_id res chain seq x y z
N MET A 1 14.38 -40.39 -0.06
CA MET A 1 12.97 -40.83 -0.11
C MET A 1 12.11 -40.35 1.07
N TYR A 2 12.62 -40.37 2.32
CA TYR A 2 11.85 -39.95 3.51
C TYR A 2 11.34 -38.50 3.50
N ALA A 3 12.11 -37.54 2.95
CA ALA A 3 11.69 -36.14 2.88
C ALA A 3 10.47 -35.94 1.96
N ILE A 4 10.44 -36.62 0.81
CA ILE A 4 9.33 -36.56 -0.15
C ILE A 4 8.06 -37.15 0.48
N GLN A 5 8.18 -38.29 1.17
CA GLN A 5 7.06 -38.92 1.88
C GLN A 5 6.51 -38.03 3.00
N ASN A 6 7.38 -37.31 3.72
CA ASN A 6 6.96 -36.40 4.78
C ASN A 6 6.24 -35.16 4.22
N THR A 7 6.72 -34.61 3.10
CA THR A 7 6.09 -33.49 2.41
C THR A 7 4.71 -33.86 1.88
N VAL A 8 4.59 -34.99 1.18
CA VAL A 8 3.30 -35.47 0.63
C VAL A 8 2.26 -35.71 1.74
N ARG A 9 2.68 -36.14 2.93
CA ARG A 9 1.79 -36.33 4.09
C ARG A 9 1.34 -35.01 4.75
N LYS A 10 2.12 -33.93 4.63
CA LYS A 10 1.84 -32.63 5.29
C LYS A 10 1.07 -31.66 4.39
N VAL A 11 1.30 -31.68 3.08
CA VAL A 11 0.64 -30.83 2.09
C VAL A 11 -0.90 -30.84 2.17
N PRO A 12 -1.60 -31.99 2.27
CA PRO A 12 -3.07 -31.99 2.30
C PRO A 12 -3.64 -31.37 3.58
N ARG A 13 -2.92 -31.44 4.71
CA ARG A 13 -3.33 -30.77 5.95
C ARG A 13 -3.21 -29.26 5.84
N LEU A 14 -2.14 -28.79 5.19
CA LEU A 14 -1.93 -27.36 4.94
C LEU A 14 -2.98 -26.81 3.96
N LEU A 15 -3.31 -27.57 2.92
CA LEU A 15 -4.37 -27.22 1.97
C LEU A 15 -5.73 -27.12 2.65
N ASN A 16 -6.08 -28.05 3.54
CA ASN A 16 -7.32 -27.99 4.33
C ASN A 16 -7.35 -26.78 5.27
N VAL A 17 -6.23 -26.39 5.87
CA VAL A 17 -6.14 -25.16 6.68
C VAL A 17 -6.34 -23.93 5.79
N CYS A 18 -5.72 -23.86 4.61
CA CYS A 18 -5.92 -22.76 3.67
C CYS A 18 -7.35 -22.69 3.13
N GLN A 19 -7.97 -23.83 2.83
CA GLN A 19 -9.37 -23.91 2.39
C GLN A 19 -10.35 -23.53 3.50
N ASN A 20 -10.10 -23.97 4.74
CA ASN A 20 -10.91 -23.59 5.90
C ASN A 20 -10.66 -22.14 6.36
N GLN A 21 -9.45 -21.62 6.16
CA GLN A 21 -9.09 -20.20 6.33
C GLN A 21 -9.47 -19.34 5.14
N ARG A 22 -10.15 -19.88 4.13
CA ARG A 22 -10.83 -19.08 3.10
C ARG A 22 -12.03 -18.37 3.73
N ARG A 23 -11.75 -17.51 4.72
CA ARG A 23 -12.66 -16.54 5.26
C ARG A 23 -13.05 -15.68 4.08
N THR A 24 -14.28 -15.85 3.64
CA THR A 24 -14.95 -14.81 2.88
C THR A 24 -14.84 -13.56 3.74
N LEU A 25 -13.94 -12.65 3.35
CA LEU A 25 -13.86 -11.32 3.94
C LEU A 25 -15.11 -10.58 3.47
N LEU A 26 -16.22 -10.86 4.14
CA LEU A 26 -17.47 -10.17 3.95
C LEU A 26 -17.27 -8.79 4.57
N ALA A 27 -17.09 -7.79 3.73
CA ALA A 27 -17.08 -6.41 4.18
C ALA A 27 -18.49 -6.07 4.67
N THR A 28 -18.63 -5.83 5.97
CA THR A 28 -19.85 -5.24 6.52
C THR A 28 -19.98 -3.80 5.99
N PRO A 29 -21.21 -3.28 5.79
CA PRO A 29 -21.38 -1.89 5.41
C PRO A 29 -20.67 -0.98 6.44
N PRO A 30 -20.01 0.09 5.99
CA PRO A 30 -19.25 0.96 6.88
C PRO A 30 -20.19 1.61 7.91
N ARG A 31 -19.76 1.66 9.17
CA ARG A 31 -20.52 2.32 10.25
C ARG A 31 -20.78 3.80 9.95
N VAL A 32 -19.86 4.45 9.24
CA VAL A 32 -19.97 5.84 8.79
C VAL A 32 -19.62 5.91 7.30
N ARG A 33 -20.53 6.45 6.49
CA ARG A 33 -20.26 6.68 5.06
C ARG A 33 -19.54 8.01 4.91
N ILE A 34 -18.31 7.97 4.40
CA ILE A 34 -17.54 9.17 4.09
C ILE A 34 -18.04 9.74 2.75
N PRO A 35 -18.56 10.98 2.72
CA PRO A 35 -19.00 11.61 1.47
C PRO A 35 -17.83 11.80 0.50
N PHE A 36 -18.13 11.86 -0.79
CA PHE A 36 -17.10 11.98 -1.82
C PHE A 36 -16.22 13.23 -1.64
N ALA A 37 -16.82 14.34 -1.23
CA ALA A 37 -16.10 15.59 -0.96
C ALA A 37 -15.01 15.42 0.11
N GLU A 38 -15.28 14.71 1.20
CA GLU A 38 -14.28 14.44 2.24
C GLU A 38 -13.13 13.57 1.72
N LYS A 39 -13.44 12.57 0.87
CA LYS A 39 -12.40 11.73 0.24
C LYS A 39 -11.48 12.56 -0.65
N VAL A 40 -12.06 13.46 -1.44
CA VAL A 40 -11.30 14.35 -2.32
C VAL A 40 -10.44 15.31 -1.49
N ALA A 41 -11.02 15.96 -0.47
CA ALA A 41 -10.29 16.88 0.40
C ALA A 41 -9.10 16.18 1.09
N PHE A 42 -9.31 14.96 1.61
CA PHE A 42 -8.26 14.18 2.23
C PHE A 42 -7.18 13.76 1.23
N GLY A 43 -7.58 13.34 0.01
CA GLY A 43 -6.65 13.03 -1.07
C GLY A 43 -5.77 14.22 -1.47
N MET A 44 -6.37 15.42 -1.58
CA MET A 44 -5.64 16.65 -1.87
C MET A 44 -4.66 17.02 -0.75
N ALA A 45 -5.07 16.87 0.52
CA ALA A 45 -4.20 17.13 1.67
C ALA A 45 -2.97 16.21 1.66
N ILE A 46 -3.16 14.92 1.40
CA ILE A 46 -2.04 13.97 1.25
C ILE A 46 -1.15 14.36 0.08
N TRP A 47 -1.73 14.67 -1.08
CA TRP A 47 -0.95 14.99 -2.28
C TRP A 47 -0.07 16.23 -2.06
N ILE A 48 -0.63 17.30 -1.48
CA ILE A 48 0.12 18.53 -1.17
C ILE A 48 1.23 18.23 -0.15
N GLY A 49 0.93 17.46 0.89
CA GLY A 49 1.93 17.09 1.90
C GLY A 49 3.10 16.29 1.34
N VAL A 50 2.82 15.34 0.45
CA VAL A 50 3.85 14.49 -0.17
C VAL A 50 4.63 15.24 -1.24
N MET A 51 3.96 16.04 -2.08
CA MET A 51 4.59 16.68 -3.24
C MET A 51 5.16 18.08 -2.95
N GLY A 52 4.79 18.73 -1.85
CA GLY A 52 5.21 20.09 -1.54
C GLY A 52 6.73 20.27 -1.51
N VAL A 53 7.45 19.39 -0.78
CA VAL A 53 8.91 19.47 -0.66
C VAL A 53 9.62 19.12 -1.97
N PRO A 54 9.32 18.00 -2.66
CA PRO A 54 9.92 17.70 -3.96
C PRO A 54 9.70 18.79 -5.01
N LEU A 55 8.50 19.38 -5.07
CA LEU A 55 8.19 20.46 -6.01
C LEU A 55 8.96 21.74 -5.67
N TYR A 56 9.10 22.08 -4.39
CA TYR A 56 9.92 23.22 -3.99
C TYR A 56 11.38 23.05 -4.41
N ILE A 57 11.94 21.85 -4.21
CA ILE A 57 13.31 21.54 -4.59
C ILE A 57 13.46 21.62 -6.11
N SER A 58 12.57 20.96 -6.88
CA SER A 58 12.64 20.93 -8.34
C SER A 58 12.57 22.34 -8.95
N CYS A 59 11.72 23.21 -8.42
CA CYS A 59 11.61 24.61 -8.85
C CYS A 59 12.87 25.43 -8.58
N ASN A 60 13.71 25.06 -7.61
CA ASN A 60 14.90 25.81 -7.23
C ASN A 60 16.22 25.16 -7.71
N VAL A 61 16.17 24.01 -8.39
CA VAL A 61 17.36 23.32 -8.93
C VAL A 61 18.27 24.24 -9.74
N ASN A 62 17.69 25.10 -10.59
CA ASN A 62 18.48 26.01 -11.41
C ASN A 62 19.26 27.05 -10.58
N LYS A 63 18.69 27.51 -9.45
CA LYS A 63 19.38 28.43 -8.54
C LYS A 63 20.55 27.75 -7.83
N TYR A 64 20.33 26.52 -7.38
CA TYR A 64 21.39 25.71 -6.76
C TYR A 64 22.56 25.47 -7.74
N ASN A 65 22.25 25.24 -9.01
CA ASN A 65 23.25 25.01 -10.05
C ASN A 65 23.98 26.29 -10.49
N ALA A 66 23.29 27.44 -10.54
CA ALA A 66 23.90 28.72 -10.87
C ALA A 66 24.92 29.15 -9.81
N GLN A 67 24.60 28.97 -8.52
CA GLN A 67 25.50 29.28 -7.41
C GLN A 67 26.76 28.39 -7.39
N LYS A 68 26.72 27.20 -8.01
CA LYS A 68 27.86 26.28 -8.08
C LYS A 68 28.85 26.61 -9.20
N ARG A 69 28.48 27.46 -10.15
CA ARG A 69 29.27 27.79 -11.35
C ARG A 69 29.97 29.15 -11.27
N GLY A 70 29.59 30.01 -10.33
CA GLY A 70 30.27 31.27 -10.02
C GLY A 70 31.23 31.08 -8.86
#